data_AF-A0A954W5R9-F1
#
_entry.id   AF-A0A954W5R9-F1
#
_cell.length_a   1.000
_cell.length_b   1.000
_cell.length_c   1.000
_cell.angle_alpha   90.00
_cell.angle_beta   90.00
_cell.angle_gamma   90.00
#
_symmetry.space_group_name_H-M   'P 1'
#
loop_
_entity.id
_entity.type
_entity.pdbx_description
1 polymer ?
#
loop_
_entity_poly.entity_id
_entity_poly.type
_entity_poly.pdbx_seq_one_letter_code
_entity_poly.pdbx_strand_id
1 'polypeptide(L)'
;HDQLPDVIVNSIWGRVEWYRNIGTRESPRLAAARPVEVAWDGEPPKPEWTWWSPGKHDLAPQWRTTPVAIDWTGDGLTDLVMLDHEGYLSLFERTERNGRHPLLPGRRVFLDTSGQPLRLNEKRAGGSGRRKICFADWDGDGRMDLIANSVNADLYRNVTPKNGNGAKPNKWTFEPTGKMDERLLAGHTTSPTIVDWNQDGIPDLLIGGEDGRLYYKRNDRTVEK
;
A
#
# COMPACT_ATOMS: atom_id res chain seq x y z
N HIS A 1 17.48 10.77 -6.39
CA HIS A 1 16.63 9.97 -7.29
C HIS A 1 16.90 10.37 -8.74
N ASP A 2 16.97 9.40 -9.65
CA ASP A 2 17.17 9.60 -11.11
C ASP A 2 15.85 9.86 -11.88
N GLN A 3 14.73 10.00 -11.16
CA GLN A 3 13.38 10.30 -11.67
C GLN A 3 12.81 9.24 -12.63
N LEU A 4 13.45 8.08 -12.73
CA LEU A 4 12.92 6.95 -13.50
C LEU A 4 11.97 6.11 -12.62
N PRO A 5 10.84 5.65 -13.15
CA PRO A 5 9.94 4.77 -12.41
C PRO A 5 10.57 3.39 -12.27
N ASP A 6 10.75 2.95 -11.02
CA ASP A 6 11.12 1.58 -10.67
C ASP A 6 9.86 0.73 -10.38
N VAL A 7 10.01 -0.59 -10.36
CA VAL A 7 8.91 -1.51 -10.03
C VAL A 7 9.19 -2.17 -8.68
N ILE A 8 8.18 -2.20 -7.80
CA ILE A 8 8.19 -2.98 -6.55
C ILE A 8 7.09 -4.03 -6.59
N VAL A 9 7.38 -5.25 -6.14
CA VAL A 9 6.43 -6.37 -6.14
C VAL A 9 6.52 -7.14 -4.83
N ASN A 10 5.41 -7.78 -4.47
CA ASN A 10 5.41 -8.87 -3.50
C ASN A 10 5.24 -10.18 -4.26
N SER A 11 6.29 -10.99 -4.29
CA SER A 11 6.29 -12.26 -5.00
C SER A 11 5.32 -13.28 -4.39
N ILE A 12 5.07 -14.37 -5.10
CA ILE A 12 4.23 -15.47 -4.61
C ILE A 12 4.79 -16.11 -3.32
N TRP A 13 6.09 -15.93 -3.04
CA TRP A 13 6.74 -16.46 -1.85
C TRP A 13 6.66 -15.52 -0.65
N GLY A 14 6.04 -14.34 -0.78
CA GLY A 14 6.09 -13.33 0.27
C GLY A 14 7.46 -12.67 0.36
N ARG A 15 8.13 -12.43 -0.78
CA ARG A 15 9.37 -11.64 -0.84
C ARG A 15 9.08 -10.32 -1.51
N VAL A 16 9.45 -9.23 -0.86
CA VAL A 16 9.33 -7.90 -1.45
C VAL A 16 10.58 -7.61 -2.25
N GLU A 17 10.40 -7.42 -3.55
CA GLU A 17 11.48 -7.24 -4.51
C GLU A 17 11.26 -5.96 -5.29
N TRP A 18 12.35 -5.31 -5.68
CA TRP A 18 12.31 -4.15 -6.55
C TRP A 18 13.22 -4.32 -7.76
N TYR A 19 12.83 -3.70 -8.86
CA TYR A 19 13.46 -3.76 -10.16
C TYR A 19 13.78 -2.33 -10.58
N ARG A 20 15.07 -2.02 -10.66
CA ARG A 20 15.53 -0.70 -11.08
C ARG A 20 15.29 -0.53 -12.58
N ASN A 21 14.70 0.58 -12.99
CA ASN A 21 14.69 0.99 -14.38
C ASN A 21 16.07 1.55 -14.78
N ILE A 22 16.73 0.84 -15.69
CA ILE A 22 18.04 1.13 -16.29
C ILE A 22 17.91 1.51 -17.77
N GLY A 23 16.70 1.85 -18.20
CA GLY A 23 16.38 2.40 -19.52
C GLY A 23 15.99 3.87 -19.43
N THR A 24 14.94 4.26 -20.14
CA THR A 24 14.32 5.59 -20.04
C THR A 24 12.88 5.47 -19.55
N ARG A 25 12.17 6.60 -19.42
CA ARG A 25 10.75 6.60 -19.05
C ARG A 25 9.87 6.08 -20.19
N GLU A 26 10.22 6.38 -21.44
CA GLU A 26 9.49 5.97 -22.64
C GLU A 26 9.87 4.54 -23.10
N SER A 27 11.07 4.10 -22.74
CA SER A 27 11.58 2.75 -23.04
C SER A 27 12.21 2.13 -21.78
N PRO A 28 11.38 1.69 -20.82
CA PRO A 28 11.87 1.14 -19.58
C PRO A 28 12.58 -0.20 -19.82
N ARG A 29 13.71 -0.38 -19.15
CA ARG A 29 14.42 -1.66 -19.10
C ARG A 29 14.72 -1.98 -17.64
N LEU A 30 14.26 -3.12 -17.16
CA LEU A 30 14.41 -3.49 -15.75
C LEU A 30 15.70 -4.28 -15.52
N ALA A 31 16.46 -3.89 -14.50
CA ALA A 31 17.55 -4.69 -13.98
C ALA A 31 17.03 -5.95 -13.26
N ALA A 32 17.94 -6.86 -12.90
CA ALA A 32 17.60 -8.02 -12.08
C ALA A 32 16.95 -7.60 -10.75
N ALA A 33 16.02 -8.42 -10.27
CA ALA A 33 15.33 -8.23 -8.99
C ALA A 33 16.33 -8.06 -7.85
N ARG A 34 16.04 -7.14 -6.93
CA ARG A 34 16.78 -6.95 -5.68
C ARG A 34 15.80 -7.02 -4.51
N PRO A 35 16.17 -7.63 -3.37
CA PRO A 35 15.32 -7.62 -2.20
C PRO A 35 15.14 -6.18 -1.69
N VAL A 36 13.96 -5.88 -1.18
CA VAL A 36 13.77 -4.73 -0.30
C VAL A 36 14.35 -5.08 1.06
N GLU A 37 15.28 -4.25 1.52
CA GLU A 37 16.02 -4.47 2.77
C GLU A 37 15.43 -3.69 3.93
N VAL A 38 15.32 -4.35 5.08
CA VAL A 38 14.92 -3.75 6.35
C VAL A 38 16.07 -3.89 7.36
N ALA A 39 16.33 -2.82 8.10
CA ALA A 39 17.27 -2.77 9.20
C ALA A 39 16.64 -3.36 10.47
N TRP A 40 16.42 -4.68 10.49
CA TRP A 40 15.87 -5.39 11.63
C TRP A 40 16.79 -5.32 12.86
N ASP A 41 16.19 -5.16 14.04
CA ASP A 41 16.90 -5.20 15.33
C ASP A 41 17.23 -6.64 15.77
N GLY A 42 16.55 -7.63 15.20
CA GLY A 42 16.70 -9.05 15.51
C GLY A 42 16.41 -9.93 14.28
N GLU A 43 15.95 -11.16 14.53
CA GLU A 43 15.54 -12.05 13.44
C GLU A 43 14.34 -11.45 12.69
N PRO A 44 14.40 -11.38 11.35
CA PRO A 44 13.29 -10.88 10.56
C PRO A 44 12.02 -11.71 10.82
N PRO A 45 10.88 -11.06 11.12
CA PRO A 45 9.64 -11.77 11.32
C PRO A 45 9.12 -12.33 9.99
N LYS A 46 8.36 -13.43 10.07
CA LYS A 46 7.69 -14.06 8.92
C LYS A 46 6.34 -14.63 9.34
N PRO A 47 5.38 -14.81 8.42
CA PRO A 47 4.18 -15.54 8.74
C PRO A 47 4.52 -16.98 9.14
N GLU A 48 3.82 -17.53 10.13
CA GLU A 48 4.07 -18.86 10.70
C GLU A 48 4.09 -20.00 9.65
N TRP A 49 3.28 -19.88 8.60
CA TRP A 49 3.18 -20.86 7.51
C TRP A 49 4.25 -20.68 6.41
N THR A 50 5.17 -19.73 6.59
CA THR A 50 6.28 -19.52 5.66
C THR A 50 7.36 -20.56 5.92
N TRP A 51 7.57 -21.47 4.97
CA TRP A 51 8.46 -22.63 5.12
C TRP A 51 9.95 -22.28 4.96
N TRP A 52 10.27 -21.11 4.40
CA TRP A 52 11.65 -20.61 4.29
C TRP A 52 11.98 -19.66 5.44
N SER A 53 13.27 -19.41 5.66
CA SER A 53 13.75 -18.46 6.67
C SER A 53 14.29 -17.20 5.98
N PRO A 54 13.80 -16.00 6.34
CA PRO A 54 14.34 -14.76 5.82
C PRO A 54 15.79 -14.55 6.22
N GLY A 55 16.60 -14.09 5.27
CA GLY A 55 17.94 -13.59 5.56
C GLY A 55 17.87 -12.32 6.41
N LYS A 56 19.00 -11.93 7.03
CA LYS A 56 19.09 -10.85 8.02
C LYS A 56 18.38 -9.53 7.66
N HIS A 57 18.25 -9.21 6.38
CA HIS A 57 17.64 -7.96 5.90
C HIS A 57 16.36 -8.17 5.10
N ASP A 58 15.91 -9.40 4.90
CA ASP A 58 14.75 -9.69 4.06
C ASP A 58 13.46 -9.22 4.73
N LEU A 59 12.54 -8.70 3.92
CA LEU A 59 11.16 -8.43 4.31
C LEU A 59 10.28 -9.61 3.88
N ALA A 60 9.71 -10.32 4.86
CA ALA A 60 8.81 -11.45 4.66
C ALA A 60 7.38 -11.17 5.19
N PRO A 61 6.54 -10.43 4.44
CA PRO A 61 5.17 -10.13 4.84
C PRO A 61 4.21 -11.26 4.42
N GLN A 62 2.90 -11.08 4.65
CA GLN A 62 1.91 -11.93 4.00
C GLN A 62 2.03 -11.84 2.46
N TRP A 63 1.99 -13.00 1.79
CA TRP A 63 2.08 -13.10 0.32
C TRP A 63 0.89 -12.44 -0.38
N ARG A 64 1.03 -12.10 -1.67
CA ARG A 64 -0.08 -11.55 -2.50
C ARG A 64 -0.74 -10.31 -1.90
N THR A 65 0.05 -9.48 -1.22
CA THR A 65 -0.37 -8.17 -0.70
C THR A 65 0.34 -7.07 -1.49
N THR A 66 -0.33 -5.93 -1.69
CA THR A 66 0.23 -4.84 -2.50
C THR A 66 1.23 -4.01 -1.67
N PRO A 67 2.50 -3.91 -2.09
CA PRO A 67 3.41 -2.90 -1.57
C PRO A 67 3.07 -1.52 -2.15
N VAL A 68 3.00 -0.50 -1.32
CA VAL A 68 2.81 0.90 -1.76
C VAL A 68 4.07 1.69 -1.42
N ALA A 69 4.84 2.05 -2.44
CA ALA A 69 5.99 2.94 -2.31
C ALA A 69 5.52 4.41 -2.33
N ILE A 70 5.67 5.12 -1.22
CA ILE A 70 5.11 6.46 -1.02
C ILE A 70 5.93 7.23 0.03
N ASP A 71 6.10 8.54 -0.12
CA ASP A 71 6.66 9.40 0.93
C ASP A 71 5.58 9.70 2.00
N TRP A 72 5.37 8.74 2.90
CA TRP A 72 4.30 8.81 3.90
C TRP A 72 4.67 9.79 5.01
N THR A 73 5.95 9.82 5.43
CA THR A 73 6.47 10.73 6.47
C THR A 73 6.64 12.18 5.98
N GLY A 74 6.72 12.41 4.66
CA GLY A 74 6.92 13.74 4.08
C GLY A 74 8.35 14.25 4.25
N ASP A 75 9.31 13.36 4.48
CA ASP A 75 10.73 13.71 4.64
C ASP A 75 11.50 13.67 3.31
N GLY A 76 10.82 13.37 2.20
CA GLY A 76 11.40 13.26 0.86
C GLY A 76 11.99 11.88 0.55
N LEU A 77 11.92 10.92 1.48
CA LEU A 77 12.32 9.53 1.25
C LEU A 77 11.09 8.67 0.91
N THR A 78 11.27 7.73 -0.03
CA THR A 78 10.21 6.79 -0.38
C THR A 78 10.07 5.67 0.66
N ASP A 79 9.07 5.79 1.53
CA ASP A 79 8.67 4.74 2.46
C ASP A 79 7.95 3.59 1.75
N LEU A 80 7.67 2.54 2.52
CA LEU A 80 6.84 1.42 2.11
C LEU A 80 5.65 1.25 3.07
N VAL A 81 4.44 1.33 2.54
CA VAL A 81 3.21 1.00 3.26
C VAL A 81 2.66 -0.32 2.73
N MET A 82 2.54 -1.33 3.59
CA MET A 82 2.00 -2.64 3.22
C MET A 82 1.57 -3.45 4.45
N LEU A 83 1.00 -4.64 4.23
CA LEU A 83 0.75 -5.55 5.35
C LEU A 83 2.04 -6.15 5.89
N ASP A 84 2.15 -6.26 7.21
CA ASP A 84 3.21 -7.02 7.86
C ASP A 84 2.93 -8.54 7.85
N HIS A 85 3.81 -9.31 8.48
CA HIS A 85 3.73 -10.76 8.57
C HIS A 85 2.47 -11.29 9.29
N GLU A 86 1.82 -10.48 10.14
CA GLU A 86 0.59 -10.85 10.85
C GLU A 86 -0.68 -10.30 10.17
N GLY A 87 -0.51 -9.53 9.09
CA GLY A 87 -1.60 -8.96 8.28
C GLY A 87 -2.06 -7.57 8.71
N TYR A 88 -1.27 -6.87 9.52
CA TYR A 88 -1.54 -5.48 9.90
C TYR A 88 -0.96 -4.51 8.88
N LEU A 89 -1.74 -3.48 8.52
CA LEU A 89 -1.23 -2.38 7.72
C LEU A 89 -0.14 -1.64 8.52
N SER A 90 1.06 -1.57 7.93
CA SER A 90 2.25 -1.10 8.61
C SER A 90 3.05 -0.15 7.72
N LEU A 91 3.70 0.81 8.38
CA LEU A 91 4.61 1.76 7.76
C LEU A 91 6.04 1.28 7.99
N PHE A 92 6.76 1.04 6.91
CA PHE A 92 8.19 0.77 6.89
C PHE A 92 8.88 2.05 6.41
N GLU A 93 9.28 2.88 7.37
CA GLU A 93 9.90 4.19 7.11
C GLU A 93 11.26 4.01 6.45
N ARG A 94 11.55 4.74 5.38
CA ARG A 94 12.88 4.77 4.78
C ARG A 94 13.77 5.72 5.57
N THR A 95 15.03 5.34 5.73
CA THR A 95 16.02 6.18 6.42
C THR A 95 17.34 6.16 5.66
N GLU A 96 18.19 7.15 5.87
CA GLU A 96 19.58 7.13 5.41
C GLU A 96 20.51 6.74 6.57
N ARG A 97 21.28 5.66 6.39
CA ARG A 97 22.29 5.19 7.35
C ARG A 97 23.57 4.82 6.62
N ASN A 98 24.64 5.56 6.87
CA ASN A 98 25.97 5.31 6.30
C ASN A 98 25.97 5.17 4.76
N GLY A 99 25.27 6.08 4.06
CA GLY A 99 25.16 6.05 2.59
C GLY A 99 24.30 4.92 2.02
N ARG A 100 23.61 4.16 2.87
CA ARG A 100 22.56 3.21 2.48
C ARG A 100 21.20 3.76 2.83
N HIS A 101 20.17 3.27 2.13
CA HIS A 101 18.78 3.63 2.38
C HIS A 101 17.95 2.39 2.75
N PRO A 102 18.14 1.76 3.93
CA PRO A 102 17.28 0.68 4.36
C PRO A 102 15.91 1.21 4.79
N LEU A 103 14.93 0.30 4.85
CA LEU A 103 13.71 0.54 5.61
C LEU A 103 13.93 0.25 7.10
N LEU A 104 13.18 0.92 7.97
CA LEU A 104 13.07 0.59 9.38
C LEU A 104 12.03 -0.53 9.61
N PRO A 105 12.10 -1.24 10.75
CA PRO A 105 11.08 -2.23 11.12
C PRO A 105 9.66 -1.63 11.04
N GLY A 106 8.74 -2.42 10.50
CA GLY A 106 7.36 -1.97 10.25
C GLY A 106 6.65 -1.54 11.54
N ARG A 107 6.06 -0.36 11.53
CA ARG A 107 5.26 0.17 12.63
C ARG A 107 3.77 0.12 12.30
N ARG A 108 2.99 -0.43 13.21
CA ARG A 108 1.51 -0.49 13.14
C ARG A 108 0.88 0.84 13.56
N VAL A 109 1.06 1.86 12.72
CA VAL A 109 0.63 3.24 12.97
C VAL A 109 -0.72 3.58 12.36
N PHE A 110 -1.29 2.67 11.57
CA PHE A 110 -2.62 2.79 10.97
C PHE A 110 -3.64 2.12 11.88
N LEU A 111 -4.57 2.90 12.42
CA LEU A 111 -5.50 2.50 13.47
C LEU A 111 -6.95 2.63 13.02
N ASP A 112 -7.84 1.86 13.62
CA ASP A 112 -9.28 2.11 13.57
C ASP A 112 -9.70 3.20 14.58
N THR A 113 -10.98 3.55 14.58
CA THR A 113 -11.58 4.56 15.47
C THR A 113 -11.59 4.15 16.95
N SER A 114 -11.33 2.88 17.27
CA SER A 114 -11.13 2.40 18.65
C SER A 114 -9.66 2.47 19.10
N GLY A 115 -8.75 2.91 18.22
CA GLY A 115 -7.33 3.02 18.47
C GLY A 115 -6.55 1.71 18.29
N GLN A 116 -7.17 0.68 17.71
CA GLN A 116 -6.50 -0.59 17.44
C GLN A 116 -5.85 -0.60 16.06
N PRO A 117 -4.68 -1.24 15.88
CA PRO A 117 -4.06 -1.41 14.57
C PRO A 117 -4.99 -2.06 13.53
N LEU A 118 -5.03 -1.48 12.33
CA LEU A 118 -5.80 -2.03 11.21
C LEU A 118 -5.20 -3.36 10.74
N ARG A 119 -5.90 -4.45 11.07
CA ARG A 119 -5.60 -5.78 10.55
C ARG A 119 -6.48 -6.07 9.34
N LEU A 120 -5.89 -6.00 8.15
CA LEU A 120 -6.64 -6.16 6.90
C LEU A 120 -6.69 -7.60 6.40
N ASN A 121 -5.95 -8.52 7.03
CA ASN A 121 -6.06 -9.95 6.79
C ASN A 121 -5.61 -10.79 8.00
N GLU A 122 -6.55 -11.52 8.59
CA GLU A 122 -6.30 -12.39 9.74
C GLU A 122 -6.15 -13.88 9.38
N LYS A 123 -6.36 -14.21 8.10
CA LYS A 123 -6.37 -15.58 7.62
C LYS A 123 -4.94 -16.13 7.52
N ARG A 124 -4.82 -17.44 7.71
CA ARG A 124 -3.54 -18.18 7.69
C ARG A 124 -3.37 -18.95 6.38
N ALA A 125 -2.12 -19.33 6.08
CA ALA A 125 -1.75 -20.15 4.94
C ALA A 125 -2.44 -19.69 3.64
N GLY A 126 -3.08 -20.60 2.89
CA GLY A 126 -3.72 -20.28 1.61
C GLY A 126 -4.81 -19.20 1.67
N GLY A 127 -5.37 -18.95 2.86
CA GLY A 127 -6.32 -17.87 3.12
C GLY A 127 -5.66 -16.50 3.34
N SER A 128 -4.38 -16.47 3.70
CA SER A 128 -3.61 -15.24 3.84
C SER A 128 -3.35 -14.56 2.50
N GLY A 129 -3.15 -13.24 2.50
CA GLY A 129 -2.92 -12.44 1.30
C GLY A 129 -4.18 -12.01 0.56
N ARG A 130 -4.05 -11.76 -0.75
CA ARG A 130 -5.11 -11.21 -1.61
C ARG A 130 -5.64 -9.87 -1.10
N ARG A 131 -4.74 -9.05 -0.56
CA ARG A 131 -5.04 -7.69 -0.14
C ARG A 131 -4.37 -6.69 -1.06
N LYS A 132 -5.20 -5.96 -1.80
CA LYS A 132 -4.79 -4.88 -2.69
C LYS A 132 -5.28 -3.58 -2.10
N ILE A 133 -4.38 -2.61 -2.05
CA ILE A 133 -4.61 -1.32 -1.41
C ILE A 133 -4.08 -0.21 -2.30
N CYS A 134 -4.73 0.94 -2.24
CA CYS A 134 -4.22 2.21 -2.76
C CYS A 134 -4.63 3.34 -1.80
N PHE A 135 -3.99 4.49 -1.96
CA PHE A 135 -4.27 5.68 -1.17
C PHE A 135 -4.59 6.86 -2.10
N ALA A 136 -5.57 7.66 -1.72
CA ALA A 136 -5.94 8.90 -2.41
C ALA A 136 -6.70 9.83 -1.46
N ASP A 137 -6.65 11.14 -1.71
CA ASP A 137 -7.43 12.13 -0.98
C ASP A 137 -8.82 12.09 -1.62
N TRP A 138 -9.62 11.10 -1.24
CA TRP A 138 -10.83 10.74 -1.97
C TRP A 138 -11.92 11.77 -1.72
N ASP A 139 -12.03 12.27 -0.50
CA ASP A 139 -12.99 13.30 -0.10
C ASP A 139 -12.48 14.75 -0.27
N GLY A 140 -11.20 14.93 -0.62
CA GLY A 140 -10.62 16.24 -0.94
C GLY A 140 -10.30 17.08 0.29
N ASP A 141 -10.20 16.47 1.47
CA ASP A 141 -9.94 17.18 2.72
C ASP A 141 -8.45 17.31 3.08
N GLY A 142 -7.57 16.85 2.19
CA GLY A 142 -6.12 16.92 2.30
C GLY A 142 -5.51 15.77 3.11
N ARG A 143 -6.27 14.72 3.41
CA ARG A 143 -5.77 13.52 4.10
C ARG A 143 -5.87 12.31 3.17
N MET A 144 -4.84 11.46 3.19
CA MET A 144 -4.84 10.25 2.37
C MET A 144 -5.79 9.23 2.97
N ASP A 145 -6.87 8.92 2.26
CA ASP A 145 -7.78 7.82 2.54
C ASP A 145 -7.20 6.50 2.04
N LEU A 146 -7.63 5.40 2.65
CA LEU A 146 -7.25 4.05 2.25
C LEU A 146 -8.40 3.42 1.45
N ILE A 147 -8.09 2.88 0.29
CA ILE A 147 -9.02 2.07 -0.50
C ILE A 147 -8.46 0.66 -0.57
N ALA A 148 -9.28 -0.33 -0.22
CA ALA A 148 -8.88 -1.72 -0.20
C ALA A 148 -9.84 -2.59 -1.02
N ASN A 149 -9.33 -3.66 -1.63
CA ASN A 149 -10.18 -4.58 -2.38
C ASN A 149 -11.22 -5.26 -1.47
N SER A 150 -12.40 -5.52 -2.02
CA SER A 150 -13.43 -6.34 -1.39
C SER A 150 -14.17 -7.14 -2.47
N VAL A 151 -15.48 -7.38 -2.31
CA VAL A 151 -16.36 -7.78 -3.43
C VAL A 151 -16.55 -6.62 -4.42
N ASN A 152 -16.28 -5.39 -3.99
CA ASN A 152 -16.13 -4.17 -4.78
C ASN A 152 -14.78 -3.54 -4.37
N ALA A 153 -14.73 -2.30 -3.91
CA ALA A 153 -13.66 -1.72 -3.12
C ALA A 153 -14.27 -1.10 -1.86
N ASP A 154 -13.59 -1.20 -0.74
CA ASP A 154 -14.01 -0.59 0.53
C ASP A 154 -13.16 0.66 0.77
N LEU A 155 -13.82 1.75 1.15
CA LEU A 155 -13.19 3.00 1.55
C LEU A 155 -13.04 3.06 3.07
N TYR A 156 -11.87 3.49 3.47
CA TYR A 156 -11.49 3.80 4.83
C TYR A 156 -11.08 5.26 4.85
N ARG A 157 -11.95 6.11 5.37
CA ARG A 157 -11.73 7.55 5.45
C ARG A 157 -10.71 7.86 6.53
N ASN A 158 -9.72 8.69 6.23
CA ASN A 158 -8.76 9.15 7.20
C ASN A 158 -9.37 10.25 8.07
N VAL A 159 -9.65 9.93 9.32
CA VAL A 159 -10.29 10.84 10.30
C VAL A 159 -9.28 11.37 11.33
N THR A 160 -7.98 11.25 11.03
CA THR A 160 -6.92 11.74 11.92
C THR A 160 -7.07 13.26 12.12
N PRO A 161 -7.12 13.75 13.38
CA PRO A 161 -7.20 15.19 13.64
C PRO A 161 -6.04 15.96 12.99
N LYS A 162 -6.35 17.09 12.36
CA LYS A 162 -5.32 17.98 11.80
C LYS A 162 -4.52 18.62 12.93
N ASN A 163 -3.20 18.49 12.89
CA ASN A 163 -2.32 19.25 13.77
C ASN A 163 -2.26 20.70 13.30
N GLY A 164 -2.63 21.65 14.17
CA GLY A 164 -2.66 23.08 13.83
C GLY A 164 -1.30 23.70 13.49
N ASN A 165 -0.20 22.99 13.74
CA ASN A 165 1.17 23.42 13.40
C ASN A 165 1.70 22.81 12.08
N GLY A 166 0.88 22.05 11.34
CA GLY A 166 1.27 21.43 10.08
C GLY A 166 2.19 20.20 10.21
N ALA A 167 2.55 19.77 11.42
CA ALA A 167 3.35 18.57 11.61
C ALA A 167 2.53 17.31 11.27
N LYS A 168 3.12 16.38 10.51
CA LYS A 168 2.47 15.08 10.26
C LYS A 168 2.25 14.32 11.58
N PRO A 169 1.11 13.65 11.74
CA PRO A 169 0.85 12.86 12.94
C PRO A 169 1.76 11.62 12.97
N ASN A 170 1.92 11.01 14.15
CA ASN A 170 2.71 9.78 14.31
C ASN A 170 1.87 8.49 14.24
N LYS A 171 0.53 8.65 14.17
CA LYS A 171 -0.49 7.61 14.06
C LYS A 171 -1.63 8.17 13.21
N TRP A 172 -2.28 7.32 12.44
CA TRP A 172 -3.39 7.69 11.56
C TRP A 172 -4.61 6.84 11.88
N THR A 173 -5.76 7.49 12.05
CA THR A 173 -7.03 6.85 12.35
C THR A 173 -7.89 6.80 11.10
N PHE A 174 -8.42 5.62 10.81
CA PHE A 174 -9.27 5.35 9.66
C PHE A 174 -10.64 4.85 10.09
N GLU A 175 -11.67 5.40 9.47
CA GLU A 175 -13.06 5.01 9.65
C GLU A 175 -13.55 4.26 8.39
N PRO A 176 -14.00 3.01 8.50
CA PRO A 176 -14.57 2.30 7.36
C PRO A 176 -15.91 2.93 6.97
N THR A 177 -16.02 3.44 5.75
CA THR A 177 -17.27 4.03 5.23
C THR A 177 -18.09 3.02 4.41
N GLY A 178 -17.54 1.83 4.17
CA GLY A 178 -18.19 0.75 3.43
C GLY A 178 -17.75 0.68 1.97
N LYS A 179 -18.56 0.00 1.15
CA LYS A 179 -18.27 -0.21 -0.28
C LYS A 179 -18.40 1.10 -1.04
N MET A 180 -17.54 1.26 -2.04
CA MET A 180 -17.55 2.40 -2.95
C MET A 180 -18.69 2.35 -3.98
N ASP A 181 -19.22 1.16 -4.25
CA ASP A 181 -20.35 0.91 -5.13
C ASP A 181 -21.02 -0.42 -4.76
N GLU A 182 -22.33 -0.54 -5.00
CA GLU A 182 -23.11 -1.72 -4.63
C GLU A 182 -22.88 -2.93 -5.54
N ARG A 183 -22.29 -2.73 -6.73
CA ARG A 183 -22.02 -3.84 -7.65
C ARG A 183 -21.06 -4.85 -7.04
N LEU A 184 -21.43 -6.13 -7.14
CA LEU A 184 -20.57 -7.25 -6.81
C LEU A 184 -19.68 -7.56 -8.02
N LEU A 185 -18.40 -7.22 -7.92
CA LEU A 185 -17.42 -7.35 -9.01
C LEU A 185 -16.52 -8.58 -8.87
N ALA A 186 -16.55 -9.23 -7.71
CA ALA A 186 -15.74 -10.41 -7.41
C ALA A 186 -16.38 -11.30 -6.34
N GLY A 187 -16.17 -12.61 -6.47
CA GLY A 187 -16.44 -13.58 -5.41
C GLY A 187 -15.27 -13.70 -4.42
N HIS A 188 -14.03 -13.42 -4.84
CA HIS A 188 -12.86 -13.47 -3.96
C HIS A 188 -12.15 -12.13 -3.79
N THR A 189 -11.75 -11.46 -4.89
CA THR A 189 -10.93 -10.24 -4.82
C THR A 189 -11.05 -9.38 -6.08
N THR A 190 -11.23 -8.07 -5.89
CA THR A 190 -11.05 -7.06 -6.94
C THR A 190 -9.64 -6.49 -6.97
N SER A 191 -9.35 -5.63 -7.94
CA SER A 191 -8.11 -4.86 -8.01
C SER A 191 -8.38 -3.37 -8.21
N PRO A 192 -8.61 -2.60 -7.13
CA PRO A 192 -8.78 -1.16 -7.22
C PRO A 192 -7.46 -0.44 -7.49
N THR A 193 -7.52 0.64 -8.25
CA THR A 193 -6.44 1.61 -8.45
C THR A 193 -7.02 2.99 -8.73
N ILE A 194 -6.24 4.03 -8.46
CA ILE A 194 -6.65 5.43 -8.62
C ILE A 194 -6.17 5.96 -9.96
N VAL A 195 -7.03 6.73 -10.62
CA VAL A 195 -6.75 7.37 -11.92
C VAL A 195 -7.26 8.81 -11.91
N ASP A 196 -6.64 9.66 -12.74
CA ASP A 196 -7.13 11.01 -13.05
C ASP A 196 -6.98 11.19 -14.56
N TRP A 197 -7.92 10.64 -15.33
CA TRP A 197 -7.85 10.63 -16.79
C TRP A 197 -8.29 11.95 -17.41
N ASN A 198 -9.15 12.71 -16.74
CA ASN A 198 -9.61 14.02 -17.17
C ASN A 198 -8.71 15.17 -16.67
N GLN A 199 -7.68 14.87 -15.87
CA GLN A 199 -6.67 15.82 -15.37
C GLN A 199 -7.29 16.99 -14.59
N ASP A 200 -8.31 16.70 -13.79
CA ASP A 200 -8.96 17.71 -12.95
C ASP A 200 -8.38 17.76 -11.52
N GLY A 201 -7.44 16.87 -11.19
CA GLY A 201 -6.85 16.75 -9.87
C GLY A 201 -7.75 16.05 -8.85
N ILE A 202 -8.90 15.51 -9.27
CA ILE A 202 -9.82 14.74 -8.45
C ILE A 202 -9.64 13.25 -8.77
N PRO A 203 -9.27 12.41 -7.79
CA PRO A 203 -9.01 11.00 -8.04
C PRO A 203 -10.30 10.24 -8.36
N ASP A 204 -10.33 9.55 -9.49
CA ASP A 204 -11.33 8.54 -9.84
C ASP A 204 -10.84 7.13 -9.50
N LEU A 205 -11.76 6.16 -9.52
CA LEU A 205 -11.50 4.77 -9.20
C LEU A 205 -11.64 3.86 -10.43
N LEU A 206 -10.61 3.05 -10.69
CA LEU A 206 -10.65 1.94 -11.65
C LEU A 206 -10.53 0.61 -10.90
N ILE A 207 -11.45 -0.32 -11.16
CA ILE A 207 -11.49 -1.62 -10.49
C ILE A 207 -11.44 -2.74 -11.52
N GLY A 208 -10.45 -3.64 -11.41
CA GLY A 208 -10.49 -4.94 -12.10
C GLY A 208 -11.42 -5.93 -11.39
N GLY A 209 -12.41 -6.45 -12.12
CA GLY A 209 -13.33 -7.49 -11.66
C GLY A 209 -12.87 -8.91 -12.02
N GLU A 210 -13.51 -9.91 -11.42
CA GLU A 210 -13.23 -11.33 -11.71
C GLU A 210 -13.87 -11.82 -13.02
N ASP A 211 -14.77 -11.04 -13.61
CA ASP A 211 -15.39 -11.28 -14.91
C ASP A 211 -14.51 -10.85 -16.10
N GLY A 212 -13.27 -10.43 -15.82
CA GLY A 212 -12.30 -9.98 -16.82
C GLY A 212 -12.51 -8.53 -17.30
N ARG A 213 -13.39 -7.76 -16.65
CA ARG A 213 -13.66 -6.36 -17.01
C ARG A 213 -12.96 -5.37 -16.08
N LEU A 214 -12.84 -4.15 -16.59
CA LEU A 214 -12.48 -2.97 -15.81
C LEU A 214 -13.74 -2.13 -15.59
N TYR A 215 -13.94 -1.69 -14.35
CA TYR A 215 -15.04 -0.84 -13.94
C TYR A 215 -14.49 0.52 -13.51
N TYR A 216 -15.02 1.58 -14.11
CA TYR A 216 -14.65 2.94 -13.80
C TYR A 216 -15.76 3.60 -12.96
N LYS A 217 -15.38 4.17 -11.82
CA LYS A 217 -16.25 5.00 -10.98
C LYS A 217 -15.61 6.39 -10.89
N ARG A 218 -16.33 7.36 -11.43
CA ARG A 218 -16.01 8.78 -11.28
C ARG A 218 -16.20 9.21 -9.82
N ASN A 219 -15.35 10.10 -9.34
CA ASN A 219 -15.51 10.73 -8.05
C ASN A 219 -16.71 11.68 -8.06
N ASP A 220 -17.51 11.67 -7.00
CA ASP A 220 -18.71 12.50 -6.90
C ASP A 220 -18.35 14.01 -6.79
N ARG A 221 -17.09 14.35 -6.48
CA ARG A 221 -16.58 15.72 -6.50
C ARG A 221 -16.29 16.25 -7.90
N THR A 222 -16.17 15.38 -8.90
CA THR A 222 -15.83 15.81 -10.26
C THR A 222 -17.02 16.53 -10.90
N VAL A 223 -16.82 17.77 -11.31
CA VAL A 223 -17.82 18.58 -12.01
C VAL A 223 -17.73 18.31 -13.51
N GLU A 224 -18.88 18.15 -14.19
CA GLU A 224 -18.92 18.11 -15.66
C GLU A 224 -18.47 19.46 -16.22
N LYS A 225 -17.51 19.43 -17.16
CA LYS A 225 -17.11 20.60 -17.94
C LYS A 225 -17.97 20.70 -19.20
#